data_AF-A0AAW7FBJ8-F1
#
_entry.id   AF-A0AAW7FBJ8-F1
#
_cell.length_a   1.000
_cell.length_b   1.000
_cell.length_c   1.000
_cell.angle_alpha   90.00
_cell.angle_beta   90.00
_cell.angle_gamma   90.00
#
_symmetry.space_group_name_H-M   'P 1'
#
loop_
_entity.id
_entity.type
_entity.pdbx_description
1 polymer ?
#
loop_
_entity_poly.entity_id
_entity_poly.type
_entity_poly.pdbx_seq_one_letter_code
_entity_poly.pdbx_strand_id
1 'polypeptide(L)'
;MNDEAYLFTIRDGKSRSRYWLAGMDWAPKERQKFRLPSFQLRKARPASTAGIGVNASSERINGRDRQQQVVGGGRLPARHRRHQLYSLALAFCASTRNGYGIYRLNSTDFVFLASINGLPAVTADKTGGADKMQTLLTLFLSMNEPPSEGWKCLATVDTPLEANSLFTGLSARRRQQCRVHVDGLQRQRWFLASAILLMGTFGITWWQAATPPEEPTLTAEEIQARARAMFATQVKPQSLPHPWAHEVTATDLLNDCQRRTDPAKYVLESWKLTSGTCSPDGITLLYQIMPGGTVEGFLARAREVFGVTPVFNLKEGGREARVTLAPPDSPLKDEAVPSSSTQFIRILSWFQRQQVMLNITDVAAPPVLPGANGEPPPVQDWQEYVFSFSAPLPSIMLFDGLDETGIRLTRISFELNGSAFSYTTEGKIYASAK
;
A
#
# COMPACT_ATOMS: atom_id res chain seq x y z
N MET A 1 -15.28 19.26 -30.66
CA MET A 1 -16.33 18.35 -30.14
C MET A 1 -16.05 16.99 -30.75
N ASN A 2 -15.18 16.20 -30.10
CA ASN A 2 -14.72 14.93 -30.65
C ASN A 2 -15.71 13.84 -30.25
N ASP A 3 -16.74 13.63 -31.08
CA ASP A 3 -17.70 12.52 -30.99
C ASP A 3 -17.10 11.16 -31.41
N GLU A 4 -15.76 11.05 -31.38
CA GLU A 4 -15.11 9.78 -31.67
C GLU A 4 -15.25 8.80 -30.49
N ALA A 5 -15.93 7.69 -30.81
CA ALA A 5 -15.95 6.40 -30.13
C ALA A 5 -17.19 6.03 -29.28
N TYR A 6 -18.40 6.40 -29.70
CA TYR A 6 -19.62 5.66 -29.34
C TYR A 6 -20.08 4.74 -30.47
N LEU A 7 -20.61 3.56 -30.11
CA LEU A 7 -21.25 2.65 -31.05
C LEU A 7 -22.52 3.27 -31.65
N PHE A 8 -22.78 2.97 -32.92
CA PHE A 8 -24.01 3.40 -33.58
C PHE A 8 -25.19 2.57 -33.06
N THR A 9 -26.29 3.22 -32.69
CA THR A 9 -27.47 2.55 -32.13
C THR A 9 -28.67 2.61 -33.08
N ILE A 10 -29.19 1.45 -33.45
CA ILE A 10 -30.43 1.31 -34.22
C ILE A 10 -31.54 0.86 -33.27
N ARG A 11 -32.69 1.53 -33.29
CA ARG A 11 -33.85 1.15 -32.46
C ARG A 11 -34.60 -0.03 -33.09
N ASP A 12 -34.96 -1.03 -32.28
CA ASP A 12 -35.86 -2.10 -32.71
C ASP A 12 -37.30 -1.54 -32.79
N GLY A 13 -37.89 -1.55 -33.99
CA GLY A 13 -39.25 -1.05 -34.22
C GLY A 13 -40.33 -1.74 -33.38
N LYS A 14 -40.07 -2.96 -32.88
CA LYS A 14 -41.02 -3.72 -32.05
C LYS A 14 -40.93 -3.40 -30.54
N SER A 15 -39.95 -2.65 -30.08
CA SER A 15 -39.80 -2.33 -28.65
C SER A 15 -39.02 -1.06 -28.39
N ARG A 16 -39.59 -0.15 -27.58
CA ARG A 16 -38.93 1.10 -27.17
C ARG A 16 -37.69 0.89 -26.29
N SER A 17 -37.48 -0.32 -25.76
CA SER A 17 -36.37 -0.62 -24.86
C SER A 17 -35.24 -1.43 -25.49
N ARG A 18 -35.31 -1.75 -26.79
CA ARG A 18 -34.34 -2.60 -27.51
C ARG A 18 -33.56 -1.83 -28.55
N TYR A 19 -32.25 -2.05 -28.57
CA TYR A 19 -31.32 -1.41 -29.49
C TYR A 19 -30.33 -2.42 -30.07
N TRP A 20 -30.03 -2.24 -31.36
CA TRP A 20 -29.01 -2.96 -32.11
C TRP A 20 -27.79 -2.07 -32.29
N LEU A 21 -26.61 -2.66 -32.14
CA LEU A 21 -25.33 -1.97 -32.11
C LEU A 21 -24.53 -2.29 -33.37
N ALA A 22 -23.98 -1.24 -33.97
CA ALA A 22 -23.00 -1.30 -35.05
C ALA A 22 -21.70 -0.61 -34.59
N GLY A 23 -20.56 -1.05 -35.10
CA GLY A 23 -19.27 -0.44 -34.79
C GLY A 23 -18.45 -1.18 -33.73
N MET A 24 -18.81 -2.42 -33.36
CA MET A 24 -18.10 -3.13 -32.27
C MET A 24 -16.70 -3.56 -32.70
N ASP A 25 -15.74 -3.46 -31.79
CA ASP A 25 -14.37 -3.89 -32.02
C ASP A 25 -14.21 -5.36 -31.67
N TRP A 26 -14.11 -6.20 -32.70
CA TRP A 26 -13.97 -7.65 -32.57
C TRP A 26 -12.52 -8.09 -32.54
N ALA A 27 -12.15 -8.90 -31.54
CA ALA A 27 -10.83 -9.49 -31.42
C ALA A 27 -10.90 -10.97 -30.97
N PRO A 28 -9.96 -11.82 -31.40
CA PRO A 28 -9.85 -13.17 -30.87
C PRO A 28 -9.57 -13.11 -29.37
N LYS A 29 -10.26 -13.94 -28.59
CA LYS A 29 -10.01 -14.05 -27.15
C LYS A 29 -8.73 -14.85 -26.93
N GLU A 30 -7.67 -14.18 -26.50
CA GLU A 30 -6.47 -14.89 -26.05
C GLU A 30 -6.83 -15.80 -24.87
N ARG A 31 -6.41 -17.07 -24.94
CA ARG A 31 -6.44 -17.95 -23.77
C ARG A 31 -5.52 -17.34 -22.72
N GLN A 32 -6.08 -16.65 -21.74
CA GLN A 32 -5.33 -16.17 -20.59
C GLN A 32 -4.67 -17.38 -19.91
N LYS A 33 -3.35 -17.48 -20.05
CA LYS A 33 -2.54 -18.25 -19.10
C LYS A 33 -2.83 -17.64 -17.74
N PHE A 34 -3.26 -18.47 -16.79
CA PHE A 34 -3.59 -18.08 -15.43
C PHE A 34 -2.43 -17.22 -14.88
N ARG A 35 -2.64 -15.90 -14.83
CA ARG A 35 -1.78 -14.97 -14.09
C ARG A 35 -2.60 -14.52 -12.91
N LEU A 36 -2.03 -14.68 -11.71
CA LEU A 36 -2.54 -14.06 -10.49
C LEU A 36 -2.89 -12.60 -10.79
N PRO A 37 -4.00 -12.06 -10.26
CA PRO A 37 -4.38 -10.69 -10.50
C PRO A 37 -3.26 -9.79 -9.99
N SER A 38 -2.49 -9.19 -10.91
CA SER A 38 -1.57 -8.13 -10.54
C SER A 38 -2.44 -6.97 -10.04
N PHE A 39 -2.28 -6.62 -8.76
CA PHE A 39 -2.75 -5.36 -8.19
C PHE A 39 -1.91 -4.22 -8.78
N GLN A 40 -1.92 -4.06 -10.09
CA GLN A 40 -1.52 -2.81 -10.70
C GLN A 40 -2.75 -1.91 -10.67
N LEU A 41 -2.71 -0.89 -9.82
CA LEU A 41 -3.58 0.28 -9.93
C LEU A 41 -3.45 0.80 -11.38
N ARG A 42 -4.40 0.41 -12.24
CA ARG A 42 -4.61 1.13 -13.49
C ARG A 42 -4.97 2.55 -13.10
N LYS A 43 -4.06 3.49 -13.35
CA LYS A 43 -4.30 4.94 -13.25
C LYS A 43 -5.70 5.22 -13.80
N ALA A 44 -6.58 5.69 -12.91
CA ALA A 44 -7.93 6.10 -13.28
C ALA A 44 -7.81 7.15 -14.39
N ARG A 45 -8.26 6.83 -15.60
CA ARG A 45 -8.42 7.84 -16.64
C ARG A 45 -9.46 8.85 -16.12
N PRO A 46 -9.23 10.15 -16.31
CA PRO A 46 -10.10 11.19 -15.76
C PRO A 46 -11.56 10.99 -16.20
N ALA A 47 -12.46 11.22 -15.26
CA ALA A 47 -13.88 10.88 -15.30
C ALA A 47 -14.73 11.76 -16.25
N SER A 48 -14.18 12.25 -17.37
CA SER A 48 -14.86 13.19 -18.28
C SER A 48 -15.42 12.59 -19.58
N THR A 49 -15.49 11.26 -19.73
CA THR A 49 -16.20 10.61 -20.86
C THR A 49 -17.17 9.53 -20.37
N ALA A 50 -18.34 9.99 -19.90
CA ALA A 50 -19.41 9.23 -19.23
C ALA A 50 -20.17 8.23 -20.14
N GLY A 51 -19.46 7.22 -20.66
CA GLY A 51 -19.99 6.09 -21.39
C GLY A 51 -20.01 4.80 -20.57
N ILE A 52 -20.91 3.87 -20.90
CA ILE A 52 -20.89 2.48 -20.42
C ILE A 52 -20.10 1.60 -21.39
N GLY A 53 -19.26 0.72 -20.85
CA GLY A 53 -18.62 -0.34 -21.63
C GLY A 53 -19.63 -1.46 -21.92
N VAL A 54 -19.55 -2.01 -23.12
CA VAL A 54 -20.37 -3.16 -23.53
C VAL A 54 -19.50 -4.23 -24.16
N ASN A 55 -19.87 -5.49 -23.92
CA ASN A 55 -19.19 -6.64 -24.45
C ASN A 55 -20.17 -7.69 -25.02
N ALA A 56 -19.71 -8.42 -26.03
CA ALA A 56 -20.38 -9.60 -26.54
C ALA A 56 -19.32 -10.65 -26.89
N SER A 57 -19.67 -11.92 -26.80
CA SER A 57 -18.77 -13.00 -27.19
C SER A 57 -19.50 -13.99 -28.07
N SER A 58 -18.82 -14.45 -29.13
CA SER A 58 -19.27 -15.57 -29.94
C SER A 58 -18.22 -16.66 -29.89
N GLU A 59 -18.68 -17.90 -29.79
CA GLU A 59 -17.83 -19.09 -29.70
C GLU A 59 -18.26 -20.09 -30.77
N ARG A 60 -17.28 -20.72 -31.41
CA ARG A 60 -17.50 -21.85 -32.30
C ARG A 60 -16.59 -23.00 -31.91
N ILE A 61 -17.19 -24.18 -31.79
CA ILE A 61 -16.49 -25.44 -31.54
C ILE A 61 -16.20 -26.06 -32.91
N ASN A 62 -14.93 -26.19 -33.27
CA ASN A 62 -14.49 -26.93 -34.45
C ASN A 62 -13.88 -28.27 -34.01
N GLY A 63 -14.60 -29.36 -34.28
CA GLY A 63 -14.15 -30.73 -33.96
C GLY A 63 -13.95 -30.96 -32.45
N ARG A 64 -13.19 -32.00 -32.10
CA ARG A 64 -13.05 -32.48 -30.71
C ARG A 64 -12.27 -31.53 -29.76
N ASP A 65 -11.57 -30.49 -30.23
CA ASP A 65 -10.68 -29.72 -29.33
C ASP A 65 -10.43 -28.21 -29.63
N ARG A 66 -10.86 -27.66 -30.78
CA ARG A 66 -10.56 -26.25 -31.12
C ARG A 66 -11.78 -25.34 -30.95
N GLN A 67 -11.86 -24.68 -29.80
CA GLN A 67 -12.80 -23.59 -29.54
C GLN A 67 -12.20 -22.27 -30.01
N GLN A 68 -12.78 -21.67 -31.05
CA GLN A 68 -12.46 -20.31 -31.47
C GLN A 68 -13.47 -19.36 -30.81
N GLN A 69 -12.97 -18.39 -30.05
CA GLN A 69 -13.79 -17.39 -29.37
C GLN A 69 -13.38 -16.00 -29.82
N VAL A 70 -14.36 -15.18 -30.20
CA VAL A 70 -14.17 -13.77 -30.54
C VAL A 70 -14.99 -12.94 -29.57
N VAL A 71 -14.40 -11.86 -29.07
CA VAL A 71 -15.04 -10.90 -28.17
C VAL A 71 -15.14 -9.56 -28.89
N GLY A 72 -16.34 -8.99 -28.88
CA GLY A 72 -16.65 -7.67 -29.41
C GLY A 72 -16.83 -6.70 -28.26
N GLY A 73 -16.15 -5.55 -28.30
CA GLY A 73 -16.25 -4.50 -27.29
C GLY A 73 -16.67 -3.16 -27.88
N GLY A 74 -17.16 -2.26 -27.04
CA GLY A 74 -17.36 -0.86 -27.40
C GLY A 74 -17.92 -0.03 -26.27
N ARG A 75 -18.24 1.23 -26.57
CA ARG A 75 -18.82 2.18 -25.60
C ARG A 75 -20.16 2.70 -26.08
N LEU A 76 -21.06 2.93 -25.13
CA LEU A 76 -22.35 3.57 -25.37
C LEU A 76 -22.59 4.73 -24.40
N PRO A 77 -23.43 5.72 -24.77
CA PRO A 77 -23.89 6.72 -23.82
C PRO A 77 -24.64 6.07 -22.64
N ALA A 78 -24.44 6.61 -21.43
CA ALA A 78 -24.98 6.02 -20.20
C ALA A 78 -26.51 5.79 -20.18
N ARG A 79 -27.27 6.57 -20.97
CA ARG A 79 -28.73 6.37 -21.14
C ARG A 79 -29.12 4.96 -21.59
N HIS A 80 -28.22 4.25 -22.28
CA HIS A 80 -28.47 2.89 -22.77
C HIS A 80 -28.27 1.79 -21.71
N ARG A 81 -27.89 2.11 -20.47
CA ARG A 81 -27.52 1.14 -19.42
C ARG A 81 -28.63 0.14 -19.07
N ARG A 82 -29.89 0.58 -19.09
CA ARG A 82 -31.05 -0.25 -18.73
C ARG A 82 -31.73 -0.90 -19.93
N HIS A 83 -31.16 -0.74 -21.13
CA HIS A 83 -31.75 -1.22 -22.37
C HIS A 83 -31.30 -2.65 -22.71
N GLN A 84 -32.09 -3.28 -23.56
CA GLN A 84 -31.78 -4.57 -24.15
C GLN A 84 -30.93 -4.35 -25.40
N LEU A 85 -29.65 -4.72 -25.33
CA LEU A 85 -28.66 -4.45 -26.36
C LEU A 85 -28.33 -5.73 -27.16
N TYR A 86 -28.22 -5.59 -28.48
CA TYR A 86 -27.92 -6.68 -29.41
C TYR A 86 -26.88 -6.25 -30.46
N SER A 87 -26.07 -7.17 -30.98
CA SER A 87 -25.03 -6.88 -31.98
C SER A 87 -25.50 -7.19 -33.41
N LEU A 88 -25.29 -6.26 -34.35
CA LEU A 88 -25.58 -6.48 -35.76
C LEU A 88 -24.62 -7.47 -36.42
N ALA A 89 -23.33 -7.45 -36.04
CA ALA A 89 -22.37 -8.43 -36.53
C ALA A 89 -22.79 -9.87 -36.16
N LEU A 90 -23.28 -10.09 -34.94
CA LEU A 90 -23.81 -11.38 -34.54
C LEU A 90 -25.07 -11.78 -35.32
N ALA A 91 -25.97 -10.82 -35.61
CA ALA A 91 -27.13 -11.09 -36.46
C ALA A 91 -26.73 -11.48 -37.88
N PHE A 92 -25.73 -10.80 -38.45
CA PHE A 92 -25.17 -11.13 -39.76
C PHE A 92 -24.57 -12.54 -39.79
N CYS A 93 -23.71 -12.87 -38.82
CA CYS A 93 -23.10 -14.20 -38.66
C CYS A 93 -24.13 -15.32 -38.44
N ALA A 94 -25.29 -15.02 -37.86
CA ALA A 94 -26.39 -15.98 -37.72
C ALA A 94 -27.08 -16.33 -39.06
N SER A 95 -26.92 -15.49 -40.07
CA SER A 95 -27.48 -15.69 -41.42
C SER A 95 -26.46 -16.25 -42.42
N THR A 96 -25.19 -15.89 -42.26
CA THR A 96 -24.15 -16.18 -43.25
C THR A 96 -22.89 -16.69 -42.57
N ARG A 97 -22.38 -17.83 -43.05
CA ARG A 97 -21.17 -18.45 -42.50
C ARG A 97 -19.91 -17.77 -43.00
N ASN A 98 -19.73 -17.68 -44.32
CA ASN A 98 -18.59 -17.02 -44.97
C ASN A 98 -19.13 -16.00 -45.98
N GLY A 99 -18.96 -14.72 -45.69
CA GLY A 99 -19.49 -13.68 -46.57
C GLY A 99 -19.37 -12.29 -45.97
N TYR A 100 -19.70 -11.29 -46.77
CA TYR A 100 -19.67 -9.89 -46.38
C TYR A 100 -20.85 -9.13 -46.99
N GLY A 101 -21.15 -7.97 -46.42
CA GLY A 101 -22.16 -7.06 -46.93
C GLY A 101 -22.04 -5.66 -46.34
N ILE A 102 -22.42 -4.67 -47.13
CA ILE A 102 -22.50 -3.27 -46.70
C ILE A 102 -23.97 -2.90 -46.51
N TYR A 103 -24.32 -2.48 -45.29
CA TYR A 103 -25.70 -2.17 -44.92
C TYR A 103 -25.85 -0.69 -44.59
N ARG A 104 -26.95 -0.08 -45.01
CA ARG A 104 -27.29 1.31 -44.72
C ARG A 104 -27.76 1.45 -43.27
N LEU A 105 -27.18 2.41 -42.55
CA LEU A 105 -27.56 2.77 -41.17
C LEU A 105 -28.45 4.02 -41.15
N ASN A 106 -28.10 5.01 -41.96
CA ASN A 106 -28.87 6.23 -42.21
C ASN A 106 -28.60 6.74 -43.64
N SER A 107 -28.95 7.98 -43.98
CA SER A 107 -28.74 8.53 -45.33
C SER A 107 -27.27 8.60 -45.78
N THR A 108 -26.32 8.71 -44.85
CA THR A 108 -24.89 8.96 -45.13
C THR A 108 -23.96 7.88 -44.60
N ASP A 109 -24.38 7.14 -43.59
CA ASP A 109 -23.58 6.14 -42.88
C ASP A 109 -24.00 4.72 -43.24
N PHE A 110 -22.99 3.89 -43.39
CA PHE A 110 -23.08 2.46 -43.66
C PHE A 110 -22.33 1.68 -42.59
N VAL A 111 -22.60 0.38 -42.51
CA VAL A 111 -21.80 -0.58 -41.75
C VAL A 111 -21.31 -1.68 -42.68
N PHE A 112 -20.00 -1.95 -42.60
CA PHE A 112 -19.40 -3.11 -43.23
C PHE A 112 -19.46 -4.31 -42.28
N LEU A 113 -20.11 -5.39 -42.69
CA LEU A 113 -20.24 -6.61 -41.91
C LEU A 113 -19.62 -7.77 -42.70
N ALA A 114 -18.84 -8.62 -42.02
CA ALA A 114 -18.27 -9.81 -42.59
C ALA A 114 -18.19 -10.92 -41.56
N SER A 115 -18.36 -12.15 -42.05
CA SER A 115 -18.35 -13.37 -41.27
C SER A 115 -17.34 -14.33 -41.86
N ILE A 116 -16.47 -14.87 -41.00
CA ILE A 116 -15.51 -15.92 -41.31
C ILE A 116 -15.83 -17.08 -40.40
N ASN A 117 -16.16 -18.23 -40.97
CA ASN A 117 -16.59 -19.41 -40.23
C ASN A 117 -17.71 -19.11 -39.22
N GLY A 118 -18.68 -18.27 -39.59
CA GLY A 118 -19.81 -17.88 -38.74
C GLY A 118 -19.43 -17.01 -37.54
N LEU A 119 -18.22 -16.45 -37.52
CA LEU A 119 -17.74 -15.53 -36.50
C LEU A 119 -17.48 -14.15 -37.14
N PRO A 120 -17.71 -13.04 -36.40
CA PRO A 120 -17.39 -11.72 -36.91
C PRO A 120 -15.91 -11.60 -37.28
N ALA A 121 -15.62 -11.05 -38.46
CA ALA A 121 -14.25 -10.75 -38.85
C ALA A 121 -13.70 -9.57 -38.04
N VAL A 122 -12.39 -9.57 -37.74
CA VAL A 122 -11.73 -8.50 -36.95
C VAL A 122 -11.81 -7.14 -37.67
N THR A 123 -11.83 -7.13 -38.99
CA THR A 123 -11.98 -5.91 -39.81
C THR A 123 -13.43 -5.52 -40.08
N ALA A 124 -14.40 -6.31 -39.62
CA ALA A 124 -15.82 -6.05 -39.83
C ALA A 124 -16.43 -5.25 -38.67
N ASP A 125 -17.72 -4.97 -38.81
CA ASP A 125 -18.53 -4.17 -37.87
C ASP A 125 -17.97 -2.76 -37.71
N LYS A 126 -17.64 -2.13 -38.83
CA LYS A 126 -17.11 -0.77 -38.88
C LYS A 126 -18.08 0.14 -39.60
N THR A 127 -18.31 1.32 -39.04
CA THR A 127 -19.25 2.31 -39.57
C THR A 127 -18.54 3.47 -40.27
N GLY A 128 -19.23 4.10 -41.21
CA GLY A 128 -18.81 5.34 -41.87
C GLY A 128 -19.41 5.52 -43.27
N GLY A 129 -18.89 6.49 -44.03
CA GLY A 129 -19.34 6.79 -45.39
C GLY A 129 -18.90 5.76 -46.45
N ALA A 130 -19.40 5.94 -47.68
CA ALA A 130 -19.21 5.01 -48.80
C ALA A 130 -17.73 4.73 -49.13
N ASP A 131 -16.87 5.74 -49.17
CA ASP A 131 -15.43 5.59 -49.48
C ASP A 131 -14.71 4.71 -48.44
N LYS A 132 -15.09 4.85 -47.17
CA LYS A 132 -14.58 4.01 -46.09
C LYS A 132 -15.03 2.57 -46.25
N MET A 133 -16.27 2.33 -46.70
CA MET A 133 -16.77 0.97 -46.95
C MET A 133 -16.02 0.27 -48.07
N GLN A 134 -15.69 0.99 -49.16
CA GLN A 134 -14.88 0.43 -50.24
C GLN A 134 -13.47 0.07 -49.74
N THR A 135 -12.84 0.96 -48.97
CA THR A 135 -11.51 0.71 -48.38
C THR A 135 -11.52 -0.52 -47.45
N LEU A 136 -12.54 -0.64 -46.60
CA LEU A 136 -12.70 -1.79 -45.69
C LEU A 136 -12.96 -3.09 -46.45
N LEU A 137 -13.72 -3.04 -47.54
CA LEU A 137 -13.96 -4.18 -48.41
C LEU A 137 -12.65 -4.66 -49.06
N THR A 138 -11.88 -3.75 -49.67
CA THR A 138 -10.58 -4.08 -50.26
C THR A 138 -9.64 -4.67 -49.23
N LEU A 139 -9.55 -4.07 -48.04
CA LEU A 139 -8.74 -4.56 -46.93
C LEU A 139 -9.17 -5.95 -46.44
N PHE A 140 -10.48 -6.19 -46.35
CA PHE A 140 -11.01 -7.50 -45.95
C PHE A 140 -10.63 -8.58 -46.96
N LEU A 141 -10.80 -8.30 -48.26
CA LEU A 141 -10.48 -9.25 -49.33
C LEU A 141 -8.98 -9.49 -49.45
N SER A 142 -8.14 -8.48 -49.19
CA SER A 142 -6.68 -8.65 -49.26
C SER A 142 -6.11 -9.43 -48.09
N MET A 143 -6.74 -9.38 -46.91
CA MET A 143 -6.22 -10.04 -45.70
C MET A 143 -6.77 -11.45 -45.45
N ASN A 144 -7.84 -11.86 -46.15
CA ASN A 144 -8.49 -13.15 -45.90
C ASN A 144 -8.59 -13.98 -47.19
N GLU A 145 -7.99 -15.16 -47.16
CA GLU A 145 -8.11 -16.12 -48.27
C GLU A 145 -9.58 -16.55 -48.48
N PRO A 146 -10.05 -16.62 -49.74
CA PRO A 146 -11.42 -17.03 -50.03
C PRO A 146 -11.65 -18.48 -49.62
N PRO A 147 -12.81 -18.82 -49.02
CA PRO A 147 -13.18 -20.21 -48.77
C PRO A 147 -13.39 -20.95 -50.10
N SER A 148 -13.45 -22.29 -50.06
CA SER A 148 -13.62 -23.13 -51.26
C SER A 148 -14.86 -22.79 -52.12
N GLU A 149 -15.92 -22.26 -51.50
CA GLU A 149 -17.16 -21.83 -52.18
C GLU A 149 -17.16 -20.34 -52.58
N GLY A 150 -16.05 -19.63 -52.33
CA GLY A 150 -15.95 -18.19 -52.51
C GLY A 150 -16.69 -17.39 -51.42
N TRP A 151 -16.45 -16.07 -51.41
CA TRP A 151 -17.15 -15.18 -50.49
C TRP A 151 -18.58 -14.91 -50.95
N LYS A 152 -19.56 -15.14 -50.07
CA LYS A 152 -20.95 -14.73 -50.34
C LYS A 152 -21.09 -13.21 -50.15
N CYS A 153 -21.28 -12.48 -51.25
CA CYS A 153 -21.64 -11.07 -51.22
C CYS A 153 -23.16 -10.91 -51.06
N LEU A 154 -23.61 -10.22 -50.03
CA LEU A 154 -25.05 -10.03 -49.73
C LEU A 154 -25.57 -8.63 -50.07
N ALA A 155 -24.69 -7.64 -49.99
CA ALA A 155 -25.00 -6.24 -50.27
C ALA A 155 -23.71 -5.48 -50.61
N THR A 156 -23.76 -4.60 -51.61
CA THR A 156 -22.63 -3.75 -52.02
C THR A 156 -22.90 -2.29 -51.67
N VAL A 157 -21.89 -1.43 -51.85
CA VAL A 157 -22.07 0.02 -51.61
C VAL A 157 -23.03 0.65 -52.63
N ASP A 158 -23.09 0.10 -53.85
CA ASP A 158 -23.95 0.58 -54.94
C ASP A 158 -25.41 0.11 -54.76
N THR A 159 -25.61 -1.06 -54.16
CA THR A 159 -26.93 -1.62 -53.83
C THR A 159 -27.03 -2.00 -52.35
N PRO A 160 -27.00 -1.01 -51.44
CA PRO A 160 -26.96 -1.27 -50.00
C PRO A 160 -28.34 -1.72 -49.51
N LEU A 161 -28.36 -2.75 -48.66
CA LEU A 161 -29.56 -3.17 -47.95
C LEU A 161 -29.70 -2.40 -46.63
N GLU A 162 -30.93 -2.18 -46.17
CA GLU A 162 -31.18 -1.55 -44.86
C GLU A 162 -30.73 -2.46 -43.71
N ALA A 163 -30.01 -1.92 -42.73
CA ALA A 163 -29.52 -2.71 -41.58
C ALA A 163 -30.65 -3.38 -40.79
N ASN A 164 -31.86 -2.81 -40.82
CA ASN A 164 -33.06 -3.40 -40.21
C ASN A 164 -33.39 -4.79 -40.76
N SER A 165 -33.09 -5.04 -42.04
CA SER A 165 -33.35 -6.33 -42.70
C SER A 165 -32.65 -7.51 -42.00
N LEU A 166 -31.51 -7.26 -41.34
CA LEU A 166 -30.73 -8.30 -40.66
C LEU A 166 -31.41 -8.86 -39.41
N PHE A 167 -32.28 -8.07 -38.78
CA PHE A 167 -32.93 -8.47 -37.54
C PHE A 167 -34.46 -8.56 -37.62
N THR A 168 -35.05 -8.07 -38.70
CA THR A 168 -36.47 -8.31 -39.01
C THR A 168 -36.71 -9.81 -39.22
N GLY A 169 -37.59 -10.39 -38.39
CA GLY A 169 -37.94 -11.81 -38.50
C GLY A 169 -37.03 -12.79 -37.73
N LEU A 170 -36.02 -12.30 -36.99
CA LEU A 170 -35.22 -13.19 -36.13
C LEU A 170 -36.07 -13.84 -35.03
N SER A 171 -35.93 -15.17 -34.89
CA SER A 171 -36.51 -15.94 -33.79
C SER A 171 -35.95 -15.49 -32.43
N ALA A 172 -36.70 -15.75 -31.36
CA ALA A 172 -36.28 -15.39 -30.00
C ALA A 172 -34.91 -15.99 -29.64
N ARG A 173 -34.65 -17.24 -30.04
CA ARG A 173 -33.38 -17.94 -29.82
C ARG A 173 -32.21 -17.26 -30.53
N ARG A 174 -32.35 -16.94 -31.82
CA ARG A 174 -31.29 -16.24 -32.58
C ARG A 174 -31.04 -14.83 -32.05
N ARG A 175 -32.11 -14.13 -31.63
CA ARG A 175 -31.98 -12.81 -30.99
C ARG A 175 -31.21 -12.89 -29.68
N GLN A 176 -31.46 -13.92 -28.87
CA GLN A 176 -30.75 -14.11 -27.60
C GLN A 176 -29.25 -14.41 -27.81
N GLN A 177 -28.87 -15.08 -28.90
CA GLN A 177 -27.47 -15.30 -29.25
C GLN A 177 -26.74 -14.00 -29.63
N CYS A 178 -27.48 -12.98 -30.08
CA CYS A 178 -26.92 -11.67 -30.43
C CYS A 178 -26.77 -10.74 -29.21
N ARG A 179 -26.98 -11.24 -27.98
CA ARG A 179 -27.07 -10.41 -26.78
C ARG A 179 -25.75 -9.76 -26.43
N VAL A 180 -25.81 -8.47 -26.12
CA VAL A 180 -24.69 -7.67 -25.62
C VAL A 180 -24.89 -7.38 -24.13
N HIS A 181 -23.83 -7.51 -23.34
CA HIS A 181 -23.83 -7.26 -21.90
C HIS A 181 -23.11 -5.95 -21.57
N VAL A 182 -23.56 -5.28 -20.51
CA VAL A 182 -22.93 -4.06 -19.99
C VAL A 182 -21.90 -4.44 -18.95
N ASP A 183 -20.69 -3.89 -19.06
CA ASP A 183 -19.59 -4.13 -18.11
C ASP A 183 -20.00 -3.74 -16.68
N GLY A 184 -19.67 -4.59 -15.69
CA GLY A 184 -19.79 -4.28 -14.25
C GLY A 184 -21.03 -4.85 -13.53
N LEU A 185 -22.15 -5.10 -14.22
CA LEU A 185 -23.37 -5.66 -13.60
C LEU A 185 -23.19 -7.09 -13.08
N GLN A 186 -22.38 -7.89 -13.77
CA GLN A 186 -22.08 -9.26 -13.35
C GLN A 186 -21.21 -9.28 -12.09
N ARG A 187 -20.22 -8.39 -12.00
CA ARG A 187 -19.33 -8.26 -10.83
C ARG A 187 -20.10 -7.88 -9.57
N GLN A 188 -21.07 -6.95 -9.69
CA GLN A 188 -21.92 -6.52 -8.58
C GLN A 188 -22.83 -7.64 -8.04
N ARG A 189 -23.34 -8.53 -8.93
CA ARG A 189 -24.14 -9.70 -8.52
C ARG A 189 -23.33 -10.73 -7.74
N TRP A 190 -22.07 -10.97 -8.13
CA TRP A 190 -21.19 -11.89 -7.42
C TRP A 190 -20.77 -11.37 -6.04
N PHE A 191 -20.56 -10.05 -5.89
CA PHE A 191 -20.29 -9.45 -4.58
C PHE A 191 -21.47 -9.60 -3.60
N LEU A 192 -22.72 -9.43 -4.06
CA LEU A 192 -23.89 -9.60 -3.22
C LEU A 192 -24.09 -11.06 -2.79
N ALA A 193 -23.88 -12.02 -3.69
CA ALA A 193 -24.01 -13.44 -3.37
C ALA A 193 -22.97 -13.91 -2.34
N SER A 194 -21.73 -13.41 -2.44
CA SER A 194 -20.66 -13.73 -1.49
C SER A 194 -20.90 -13.11 -0.11
N ALA A 195 -21.45 -11.89 -0.05
CA ALA A 195 -21.82 -11.26 1.22
C ALA A 195 -22.92 -12.02 1.97
N ILE A 196 -23.93 -12.55 1.27
CA ILE A 196 -25.01 -13.36 1.87
C ILE A 196 -24.46 -14.67 2.41
N LEU A 197 -23.55 -15.32 1.67
CA LEU A 197 -22.92 -16.57 2.12
C LEU A 197 -22.12 -16.37 3.42
N LEU A 198 -21.34 -15.29 3.50
CA LEU A 198 -20.54 -14.95 4.68
C LEU A 198 -21.41 -14.64 5.91
N MET A 199 -22.53 -13.91 5.73
CA MET A 199 -23.48 -13.66 6.81
C MET A 199 -24.16 -14.95 7.30
N GLY A 200 -24.52 -15.85 6.39
CA GLY A 200 -25.11 -17.15 6.73
C GLY A 200 -24.15 -18.02 7.53
N THR A 201 -22.88 -18.10 7.12
CA THR A 201 -21.86 -18.88 7.87
C THR A 201 -21.61 -18.31 9.26
N PHE A 202 -21.57 -16.98 9.40
CA PHE A 202 -21.33 -16.33 10.68
C PHE A 202 -22.51 -16.52 11.66
N GLY A 203 -23.74 -16.50 11.15
CA GLY A 203 -24.94 -16.77 11.95
C GLY A 203 -24.99 -18.21 12.49
N ILE A 204 -24.58 -19.20 11.70
CA ILE A 204 -24.55 -20.61 12.12
C ILE A 204 -23.50 -20.84 13.21
N THR A 205 -22.29 -20.28 13.04
CA THR A 205 -21.22 -20.43 14.05
C THR A 205 -21.57 -19.76 15.37
N TRP A 206 -22.26 -18.61 15.33
CA TRP A 206 -22.70 -17.92 16.53
C TRP A 206 -23.81 -18.68 17.26
N TRP A 207 -24.78 -19.24 16.53
CA TRP A 207 -25.85 -20.05 17.12
C TRP A 207 -25.33 -21.33 17.76
N GLN A 208 -24.38 -22.02 17.12
CA GLN A 208 -23.74 -23.22 17.69
C GLN A 208 -22.91 -22.93 18.94
N ALA A 209 -22.29 -21.75 19.03
CA ALA A 209 -21.56 -21.34 20.23
C ALA A 209 -22.48 -20.87 21.38
N ALA A 210 -23.72 -20.48 21.08
CA ALA A 210 -24.67 -19.95 22.05
C ALA A 210 -25.58 -21.03 22.68
N THR A 211 -25.65 -22.24 22.11
CA THR A 211 -26.36 -23.37 22.73
C THR A 211 -25.43 -24.15 23.66
N PRO A 212 -25.62 -24.11 25.00
CA PRO A 212 -24.84 -24.94 25.91
C PRO A 212 -25.18 -26.43 25.69
N PRO A 213 -24.17 -27.31 25.49
CA PRO A 213 -24.41 -28.74 25.34
C PRO A 213 -24.90 -29.37 26.65
N GLU A 214 -25.82 -30.33 26.55
CA GLU A 214 -26.33 -31.13 27.65
C GLU A 214 -25.17 -31.93 28.28
N GLU A 215 -24.97 -31.81 29.60
CA GLU A 215 -23.81 -32.38 30.30
C GLU A 215 -23.84 -33.92 30.27
N PRO A 216 -22.89 -34.59 29.60
CA PRO A 216 -22.73 -36.03 29.77
C PRO A 216 -22.04 -36.30 31.11
N THR A 217 -22.53 -37.27 31.87
CA THR A 217 -21.87 -37.77 33.07
C THR A 217 -20.54 -38.42 32.70
N LEU A 218 -19.46 -37.64 32.79
CA LEU A 218 -18.10 -38.07 32.48
C LEU A 218 -17.58 -38.97 33.61
N THR A 219 -16.89 -40.03 33.23
CA THR A 219 -16.21 -40.91 34.18
C THR A 219 -15.06 -40.16 34.87
N ALA A 220 -14.72 -40.53 36.11
CA ALA A 220 -13.69 -39.85 36.89
C ALA A 220 -12.31 -39.78 36.19
N GLU A 221 -12.01 -40.76 35.33
CA GLU A 221 -10.79 -40.78 34.52
C GLU A 221 -10.81 -39.73 33.40
N GLU A 222 -11.95 -39.51 32.74
CA GLU A 222 -12.09 -38.46 31.72
C GLU A 222 -12.06 -37.05 32.34
N ILE A 223 -12.57 -36.89 33.56
CA ILE A 223 -12.46 -35.63 34.31
C ILE A 223 -10.99 -35.36 34.64
N GLN A 224 -10.22 -36.36 35.08
CA GLN A 224 -8.79 -36.19 35.32
C GLN A 224 -7.99 -35.95 34.03
N ALA A 225 -8.32 -36.62 32.93
CA ALA A 225 -7.68 -36.40 31.64
C ALA A 225 -7.98 -34.99 31.09
N ARG A 226 -9.22 -34.51 31.21
CA ARG A 226 -9.60 -33.15 30.85
C ARG A 226 -9.01 -32.10 31.77
N ALA A 227 -8.91 -32.36 33.08
CA ALA A 227 -8.23 -31.47 34.01
C ALA A 227 -6.73 -31.35 33.65
N ARG A 228 -6.04 -32.47 33.39
CA ARG A 228 -4.65 -32.47 32.90
C ARG A 228 -4.48 -31.71 31.58
N ALA A 229 -5.45 -31.82 30.67
CA ALA A 229 -5.44 -31.08 29.41
C ALA A 229 -5.77 -29.57 29.57
N MET A 230 -6.64 -29.20 30.52
CA MET A 230 -6.97 -27.79 30.83
C MET A 230 -5.81 -27.08 31.53
N PHE A 231 -5.09 -27.76 32.43
CA PHE A 231 -3.85 -27.24 33.03
C PHE A 231 -2.63 -27.36 32.10
N ALA A 232 -2.75 -28.04 30.95
CA ALA A 232 -1.76 -28.04 29.87
C ALA A 232 -1.92 -26.86 28.91
N THR A 233 -2.64 -25.80 29.30
CA THR A 233 -2.56 -24.52 28.61
C THR A 233 -1.11 -24.04 28.74
N GLN A 234 -0.35 -24.07 27.64
CA GLN A 234 0.95 -23.43 27.58
C GLN A 234 0.77 -21.97 27.98
N VAL A 235 1.10 -21.63 29.23
CA VAL A 235 1.26 -20.26 29.68
C VAL A 235 2.27 -19.66 28.71
N LYS A 236 1.82 -18.76 27.82
CA LYS A 236 2.75 -18.09 26.91
C LYS A 236 3.73 -17.33 27.79
N PRO A 237 5.05 -17.54 27.65
CA PRO A 237 6.03 -16.87 28.49
C PRO A 237 5.79 -15.36 28.44
N GLN A 238 5.67 -14.74 29.61
CA GLN A 238 5.53 -13.29 29.69
C GLN A 238 6.79 -12.64 29.13
N SER A 239 6.66 -11.64 28.25
CA SER A 239 7.83 -10.88 27.81
C SER A 239 8.30 -9.96 28.93
N LEU A 240 9.61 -9.83 29.11
CA LEU A 240 10.15 -8.82 30.02
C LEU A 240 9.76 -7.41 29.55
N PRO A 241 9.50 -6.48 30.47
CA PRO A 241 9.23 -5.09 30.09
C PRO A 241 10.42 -4.50 29.33
N HIS A 242 10.13 -3.70 28.30
CA HIS A 242 11.16 -3.04 27.51
C HIS A 242 11.83 -1.91 28.33
N PRO A 243 13.16 -1.88 28.47
CA PRO A 243 13.84 -0.82 29.21
C PRO A 243 13.62 0.57 28.60
N TRP A 244 13.68 0.68 27.26
CA TRP A 244 13.55 1.97 26.54
C TRP A 244 12.16 2.61 26.66
N ALA A 245 11.14 1.85 27.08
CA ALA A 245 9.82 2.36 27.39
C ALA A 245 9.81 3.33 28.58
N HIS A 246 10.87 3.31 29.39
CA HIS A 246 11.03 4.14 30.59
C HIS A 246 12.23 5.10 30.48
N GLU A 247 12.84 5.21 29.30
CA GLU A 247 13.98 6.10 29.04
C GLU A 247 13.58 7.21 28.05
N VAL A 248 14.12 8.41 28.26
CA VAL A 248 13.91 9.57 27.38
C VAL A 248 14.48 9.29 25.98
N THR A 249 13.79 9.73 24.94
CA THR A 249 14.27 9.57 23.55
C THR A 249 15.59 10.32 23.32
N ALA A 250 16.40 9.84 22.36
CA ALA A 250 17.68 10.48 22.05
C ALA A 250 17.52 11.94 21.62
N THR A 251 16.52 12.22 20.78
CA THR A 251 16.21 13.55 20.24
C THR A 251 15.74 14.48 21.33
N ASP A 252 14.86 14.03 22.23
CA ASP A 252 14.40 14.87 23.34
C ASP A 252 15.55 15.22 24.28
N LEU A 253 16.43 14.27 24.60
CA LEU A 253 17.62 14.54 25.40
C LEU A 253 18.53 15.55 24.68
N LEU A 254 18.87 15.31 23.41
CA LEU A 254 19.74 16.20 22.62
C LEU A 254 19.19 17.63 22.55
N ASN A 255 17.88 17.78 22.31
CA ASN A 255 17.22 19.07 22.27
C ASN A 255 17.28 19.79 23.63
N ASP A 256 17.08 19.06 24.73
CA ASP A 256 17.20 19.65 26.06
C ASP A 256 18.63 20.07 26.39
N CYS A 257 19.62 19.22 26.07
CA CYS A 257 21.03 19.56 26.21
C CYS A 257 21.34 20.86 25.45
N GLN A 258 21.00 20.92 24.15
CA GLN A 258 21.29 22.06 23.29
C GLN A 258 20.70 23.38 23.81
N ARG A 259 19.44 23.36 24.27
CA ARG A 259 18.79 24.55 24.85
C ARG A 259 19.49 25.04 26.11
N ARG A 260 19.99 24.12 26.94
CA ARG A 260 20.62 24.45 28.23
C ARG A 260 22.09 24.81 28.08
N THR A 261 22.75 24.34 27.04
CA THR A 261 24.14 24.67 26.68
C THR A 261 24.22 25.65 25.51
N ASP A 262 23.25 26.57 25.39
CA ASP A 262 23.26 27.59 24.35
C ASP A 262 24.56 28.43 24.40
N PRO A 263 25.20 28.76 23.26
CA PRO A 263 26.43 29.55 23.23
C PRO A 263 26.36 30.88 23.98
N ALA A 264 25.19 31.53 24.06
CA ALA A 264 25.00 32.75 24.84
C ALA A 264 25.22 32.56 26.35
N LYS A 265 25.25 31.31 26.82
CA LYS A 265 25.47 30.92 28.22
C LYS A 265 26.91 30.49 28.50
N TYR A 266 27.80 30.51 27.50
CA TYR A 266 29.19 30.07 27.67
C TYR A 266 30.01 31.03 28.53
N VAL A 267 29.64 32.31 28.56
CA VAL A 267 30.27 33.30 29.45
C VAL A 267 29.21 34.00 30.27
N LEU A 268 29.32 33.94 31.60
CA LEU A 268 28.40 34.56 32.54
C LEU A 268 29.19 35.35 33.58
N GLU A 269 29.03 36.68 33.64
CA GLU A 269 29.70 37.56 34.63
C GLU A 269 31.20 37.29 34.81
N SER A 270 31.93 37.20 33.69
CA SER A 270 33.36 36.85 33.65
C SER A 270 33.70 35.47 34.21
N TRP A 271 32.80 34.49 34.01
CA TRP A 271 33.07 33.06 34.16
C TRP A 271 32.85 32.36 32.83
N LYS A 272 33.76 31.46 32.46
CA LYS A 272 33.68 30.68 31.22
C LYS A 272 33.23 29.25 31.51
N LEU A 273 32.37 28.71 30.66
CA LEU A 273 32.03 27.29 30.63
C LEU A 273 33.26 26.51 30.12
N THR A 274 33.72 25.54 30.90
CA THR A 274 34.89 24.70 30.55
C THR A 274 34.45 23.31 30.10
N SER A 275 33.41 22.75 30.70
CA SER A 275 32.87 21.45 30.32
C SER A 275 31.45 21.28 30.82
N GLY A 276 30.79 20.24 30.32
CA GLY A 276 29.49 19.84 30.83
C GLY A 276 29.14 18.42 30.44
N THR A 277 28.19 17.86 31.19
CA THR A 277 27.66 16.53 30.99
C THR A 277 26.14 16.61 31.00
N CYS A 278 25.51 16.08 29.97
CA CYS A 278 24.09 15.92 29.85
C CYS A 278 23.74 14.42 29.91
N SER A 279 22.83 14.04 30.79
CA SER A 279 22.31 12.69 30.92
C SER A 279 20.80 12.74 31.16
N PRO A 280 20.09 11.60 31.07
CA PRO A 280 18.68 11.52 31.45
C PRO A 280 18.40 11.96 32.89
N ASP A 281 19.38 11.89 33.79
CA ASP A 281 19.26 12.29 35.20
C ASP A 281 19.42 13.80 35.43
N GLY A 282 19.87 14.55 34.42
CA GLY A 282 20.10 15.99 34.52
C GLY A 282 21.33 16.47 33.77
N ILE A 283 21.59 17.77 33.91
CA ILE A 283 22.72 18.43 33.26
C ILE A 283 23.63 19.04 34.31
N THR A 284 24.93 18.80 34.17
CA THR A 284 25.97 19.40 35.00
C THR A 284 26.86 20.26 34.11
N LEU A 285 27.00 21.54 34.44
CA LEU A 285 27.88 22.49 33.76
C LEU A 285 28.98 22.94 34.71
N LEU A 286 30.21 23.00 34.21
CA LEU A 286 31.38 23.44 34.96
C LEU A 286 31.87 24.76 34.40
N TYR A 287 31.95 25.76 35.28
CA TYR A 287 32.43 27.09 34.98
C TYR A 287 33.72 27.39 35.74
N GLN A 288 34.59 28.15 35.10
CA GLN A 288 35.84 28.64 35.67
C GLN A 288 35.89 30.16 35.61
N ILE A 289 36.35 30.77 36.69
CA ILE A 289 36.47 32.23 36.81
C ILE A 289 37.51 32.78 35.82
N MET A 290 37.18 33.91 35.18
CA MET A 290 38.09 34.71 34.36
C MET A 290 38.55 35.97 35.10
N PRO A 291 39.62 36.65 34.65
CA PRO A 291 40.05 37.92 35.24
C PRO A 291 38.90 38.92 35.33
N GLY A 292 38.69 39.52 36.50
CA GLY A 292 37.60 40.46 36.79
C GLY A 292 36.29 39.80 37.24
N GLY A 293 36.17 38.47 37.20
CA GLY A 293 35.00 37.76 37.73
C GLY A 293 34.95 37.72 39.25
N THR A 294 33.73 37.63 39.77
CA THR A 294 33.47 37.46 41.21
C THR A 294 32.49 36.30 41.44
N VAL A 295 32.55 35.70 42.62
CA VAL A 295 31.61 34.65 43.05
C VAL A 295 30.18 35.20 43.13
N GLU A 296 30.04 36.42 43.64
CA GLU A 296 28.74 37.11 43.78
C GLU A 296 28.09 37.40 42.42
N GLY A 297 28.85 37.94 41.46
CA GLY A 297 28.35 38.22 40.12
C GLY A 297 27.87 36.94 39.42
N PHE A 298 28.68 35.87 39.47
CA PHE A 298 28.28 34.59 38.90
C PHE A 298 27.07 33.97 39.60
N LEU A 299 27.00 34.04 40.92
CA LEU A 299 25.83 33.57 41.68
C LEU A 299 24.55 34.29 41.25
N ALA A 300 24.58 35.62 41.15
CA ALA A 300 23.44 36.41 40.71
C ALA A 300 23.01 36.04 39.29
N ARG A 301 23.97 35.98 38.36
CA ARG A 301 23.69 35.69 36.95
C ARG A 301 23.25 34.24 36.72
N ALA A 302 23.84 33.28 37.43
CA ALA A 302 23.45 31.87 37.33
C ALA A 302 22.00 31.66 37.82
N ARG A 303 21.58 32.36 38.88
CA ARG A 303 20.18 32.34 39.34
C ARG A 303 19.23 32.95 38.31
N GLU A 304 19.61 34.04 37.67
CA GLU A 304 18.80 34.67 36.63
C GLU A 304 18.68 33.79 35.38
N VAL A 305 19.78 33.19 34.92
CA VAL A 305 19.84 32.42 33.67
C VAL A 305 19.29 30.99 33.84
N PHE A 306 19.57 30.34 34.97
CA PHE A 306 19.25 28.94 35.19
C PHE A 306 18.22 28.68 36.28
N GLY A 307 17.87 29.67 37.11
CA GLY A 307 16.96 29.48 38.24
C GLY A 307 17.53 28.64 39.39
N VAL A 308 18.83 28.32 39.38
CA VAL A 308 19.49 27.47 40.38
C VAL A 308 20.66 28.18 41.04
N THR A 309 21.05 27.70 42.22
CA THR A 309 22.24 28.20 42.92
C THR A 309 23.46 27.33 42.56
N PRO A 310 24.53 27.90 41.97
CA PRO A 310 25.75 27.16 41.68
C PRO A 310 26.48 26.72 42.95
N VAL A 311 27.20 25.61 42.86
CA VAL A 311 28.07 25.08 43.92
C VAL A 311 29.52 25.43 43.60
N PHE A 312 30.15 26.26 44.43
CA PHE A 312 31.53 26.69 44.24
C PHE A 312 32.54 25.71 44.85
N ASN A 313 33.65 25.46 44.16
CA ASN A 313 34.77 24.67 44.68
C ASN A 313 35.62 25.55 45.62
N LEU A 314 35.29 25.53 46.91
CA LEU A 314 35.99 26.32 47.93
C LEU A 314 37.43 25.85 48.19
N LYS A 315 37.75 24.57 47.91
CA LYS A 315 39.11 24.03 48.09
C LYS A 315 40.10 24.66 47.13
N GLU A 316 39.63 25.09 45.95
CA GLU A 316 40.43 25.78 44.93
C GLU A 316 40.21 27.30 44.94
N GLY A 317 39.92 27.86 46.11
CA GLY A 317 39.71 29.29 46.29
C GLY A 317 38.45 29.83 45.60
N GLY A 318 37.45 28.98 45.35
CA GLY A 318 36.19 29.37 44.72
C GLY A 318 36.35 29.76 43.25
N ARG A 319 37.36 29.23 42.55
CA ARG A 319 37.67 29.55 41.14
C ARG A 319 36.90 28.70 40.13
N GLU A 320 36.22 27.66 40.61
CA GLU A 320 35.37 26.78 39.83
C GLU A 320 33.97 26.70 40.44
N ALA A 321 32.97 26.57 39.59
CA ALA A 321 31.58 26.48 40.00
C ALA A 321 30.85 25.43 39.17
N ARG A 322 30.00 24.66 39.83
CA ARG A 322 29.13 23.65 39.22
C ARG A 322 27.69 24.14 39.22
N VAL A 323 27.06 24.12 38.05
CA VAL A 323 25.62 24.34 37.89
C VAL A 323 24.97 23.00 37.57
N THR A 324 24.03 22.57 38.41
CA THR A 324 23.27 21.33 38.19
C THR A 324 21.82 21.69 37.85
N LEU A 325 21.33 21.13 36.74
CA LEU A 325 19.99 21.36 36.23
C LEU A 325 19.20 20.05 36.29
N ALA A 326 17.92 20.17 36.66
CA ALA A 326 17.00 19.05 36.71
C ALA A 326 16.83 18.37 35.34
N PRO A 327 16.52 17.05 35.32
CA PRO A 327 16.30 16.28 34.10
C PRO A 327 15.19 16.87 33.23
N PRO A 328 15.19 16.57 31.92
CA PRO A 328 14.12 16.98 31.03
C PRO A 328 12.79 16.32 31.41
N ASP A 329 11.70 17.09 31.36
CA ASP A 329 10.34 16.55 31.42
C ASP A 329 9.92 16.17 29.99
N SER A 330 10.22 14.94 29.60
CA SER A 330 10.07 14.44 28.22
C SER A 330 9.17 13.21 28.18
N PRO A 331 8.38 13.04 27.09
CA PRO A 331 7.50 11.89 26.95
C PRO A 331 8.30 10.59 26.80
N LEU A 332 7.88 9.57 27.53
CA LEU A 332 8.40 8.21 27.40
C LEU A 332 7.72 7.49 26.23
N LYS A 333 8.46 6.61 25.56
CA LYS A 333 7.98 5.93 24.35
C LYS A 333 8.41 4.46 24.33
N ASP A 334 7.42 3.57 24.15
CA ASP A 334 7.63 2.15 23.92
C ASP A 334 7.45 1.83 22.43
N GLU A 335 8.46 2.14 21.63
CA GLU A 335 8.45 1.85 20.20
C GLU A 335 8.86 0.40 19.87
N ALA A 336 8.29 -0.14 18.79
CA ALA A 336 8.74 -1.42 18.25
C ALA A 336 10.13 -1.27 17.62
N VAL A 337 11.08 -2.04 18.11
CA VAL A 337 12.47 -2.01 17.64
C VAL A 337 12.72 -2.95 16.46
N PRO A 338 13.46 -2.52 15.41
CA PRO A 338 13.90 -3.39 14.32
C PRO A 338 14.80 -4.54 14.79
N SER A 339 15.01 -5.55 13.94
CA SER A 339 15.98 -6.62 14.19
C SER A 339 17.42 -6.10 14.27
N SER A 340 18.30 -6.84 14.95
CA SER A 340 19.70 -6.42 15.20
C SER A 340 20.45 -6.06 13.91
N SER A 341 20.33 -6.88 12.86
CA SER A 341 20.94 -6.59 11.56
C SER A 341 20.43 -5.28 10.94
N THR A 342 19.12 -5.04 11.01
CA THR A 342 18.51 -3.81 10.45
C THR A 342 18.95 -2.58 11.23
N GLN A 343 18.97 -2.68 12.57
CA GLN A 343 19.46 -1.63 13.46
C GLN A 343 20.90 -1.25 13.14
N PHE A 344 21.80 -2.22 13.12
CA PHE A 344 23.21 -1.95 12.87
C PHE A 344 23.48 -1.40 11.48
N ILE A 345 22.86 -1.94 10.43
CA ILE A 345 23.03 -1.41 9.06
C ILE A 345 22.62 0.06 9.03
N ARG A 346 21.48 0.42 9.63
CA ARG A 346 20.96 1.80 9.65
C ARG A 346 21.90 2.73 10.42
N ILE A 347 22.25 2.37 11.65
CA ILE A 347 23.05 3.22 12.56
C ILE A 347 24.49 3.34 12.06
N LEU A 348 25.15 2.23 11.74
CA LEU A 348 26.53 2.25 11.27
C LEU A 348 26.66 3.00 9.95
N SER A 349 25.75 2.77 8.98
CA SER A 349 25.79 3.50 7.71
C SER A 349 25.62 5.01 7.91
N TRP A 350 24.83 5.42 8.90
CA TRP A 350 24.62 6.84 9.21
C TRP A 350 25.91 7.49 9.74
N PHE A 351 26.52 6.93 10.78
CA PHE A 351 27.74 7.50 11.37
C PHE A 351 28.95 7.37 10.44
N GLN A 352 29.04 6.30 9.65
CA GLN A 352 30.11 6.13 8.66
C GLN A 352 30.06 7.20 7.55
N ARG A 353 28.86 7.63 7.11
CA ARG A 353 28.71 8.75 6.16
C ARG A 353 29.26 10.06 6.71
N GLN A 354 29.21 10.22 8.03
CA GLN A 354 29.75 11.38 8.75
C GLN A 354 31.21 11.15 9.22
N GLN A 355 31.84 10.04 8.80
CA GLN A 355 33.20 9.64 9.18
C GLN A 355 33.41 9.47 10.70
N VAL A 356 32.35 9.14 11.43
CA VAL A 356 32.40 8.83 12.86
C VAL A 356 32.39 7.32 13.05
N MET A 357 33.33 6.81 13.83
CA MET A 357 33.41 5.40 14.20
C MET A 357 32.78 5.18 15.57
N LEU A 358 31.79 4.30 15.64
CA LEU A 358 31.18 3.86 16.89
C LEU A 358 31.97 2.70 17.47
N ASN A 359 32.26 2.75 18.77
CA ASN A 359 32.62 1.57 19.54
C ASN A 359 31.32 0.94 20.07
N ILE A 360 31.03 -0.32 19.72
CA ILE A 360 29.79 -1.00 20.11
C ILE A 360 30.14 -2.29 20.84
N THR A 361 29.50 -2.51 21.98
CA THR A 361 29.66 -3.73 22.80
C THR A 361 28.30 -4.36 23.09
N ASP A 362 28.21 -5.67 22.91
CA ASP A 362 27.04 -6.48 23.25
C ASP A 362 26.88 -6.60 24.77
N VAL A 363 25.67 -6.35 25.27
CA VAL A 363 25.31 -6.57 26.67
C VAL A 363 24.67 -7.94 26.78
N ALA A 364 25.40 -8.86 27.41
CA ALA A 364 24.91 -10.21 27.64
C ALA A 364 23.57 -10.17 28.40
N ALA A 365 22.57 -10.88 27.87
CA ALA A 365 21.29 -11.01 28.54
C ALA A 365 21.49 -11.64 29.94
N PRO A 366 20.81 -11.14 30.98
CA PRO A 366 20.87 -11.72 32.30
C PRO A 366 20.47 -13.21 32.25
N PRO A 367 21.09 -14.06 33.09
CA PRO A 367 20.77 -15.48 33.12
C PRO A 367 19.30 -15.67 33.46
N VAL A 368 18.63 -16.56 32.72
CA VAL A 368 17.23 -16.89 32.92
C VAL A 368 17.08 -17.53 34.31
N LEU A 369 16.45 -16.81 35.24
CA LEU A 369 16.15 -17.35 36.56
C LEU A 369 15.04 -18.40 36.44
N PRO A 370 15.14 -19.54 37.15
CA PRO A 370 14.06 -20.52 37.17
C PRO A 370 12.79 -19.86 37.72
N GLY A 371 11.69 -19.96 36.98
CA GLY A 371 10.41 -19.38 37.37
C GLY A 371 9.95 -19.91 38.73
N ALA A 372 9.44 -19.03 39.59
CA ALA A 372 8.76 -19.46 40.80
C ALA A 372 7.46 -20.18 40.41
N ASN A 373 7.16 -21.31 41.07
CA ASN A 373 5.85 -21.98 41.01
C ASN A 373 5.46 -22.61 39.65
N GLY A 374 6.43 -23.05 38.83
CA GLY A 374 6.13 -23.84 37.62
C GLY A 374 5.63 -23.03 36.42
N GLU A 375 5.67 -21.69 36.50
CA GLU A 375 5.46 -20.81 35.35
C GLU A 375 6.72 -20.80 34.44
N PRO A 376 6.55 -20.78 33.11
CA PRO A 376 7.67 -20.65 32.20
C PRO A 376 8.39 -19.32 32.47
N PRO A 377 9.73 -19.32 32.46
CA PRO A 377 10.50 -18.12 32.76
C PRO A 377 10.16 -17.01 31.75
N PRO A 378 10.17 -15.74 32.17
CA PRO A 378 9.91 -14.63 31.27
C PRO A 378 10.97 -14.59 30.17
N VAL A 379 10.53 -14.27 28.95
CA VAL A 379 11.40 -14.24 27.77
C VAL A 379 11.83 -12.81 27.50
N GLN A 380 13.13 -12.60 27.28
CA GLN A 380 13.66 -11.36 26.74
C GLN A 380 13.57 -11.42 25.21
N ASP A 381 12.70 -10.62 24.61
CA ASP A 381 12.52 -10.57 23.15
C ASP A 381 13.33 -9.44 22.47
N TRP A 382 14.30 -8.89 23.18
CA TRP A 382 15.18 -7.82 22.74
C TRP A 382 16.65 -8.07 23.12
N GLN A 383 17.56 -7.40 22.41
CA GLN A 383 18.99 -7.34 22.69
C GLN A 383 19.41 -5.90 22.96
N GLU A 384 20.35 -5.72 23.89
CA GLU A 384 20.91 -4.41 24.23
C GLU A 384 22.39 -4.35 23.83
N TYR A 385 22.76 -3.24 23.23
CA TYR A 385 24.13 -2.92 22.88
C TYR A 385 24.47 -1.55 23.43
N VAL A 386 25.65 -1.40 24.00
CA VAL A 386 26.15 -0.08 24.40
C VAL A 386 27.04 0.45 23.29
N PHE A 387 26.94 1.75 23.02
CA PHE A 387 27.83 2.41 22.08
C PHE A 387 28.48 3.65 22.68
N SER A 388 29.67 3.98 22.19
CA SER A 388 30.33 5.24 22.47
C SER A 388 31.14 5.74 21.28
N PHE A 389 31.28 7.06 21.18
CA PHE A 389 32.18 7.71 20.23
C PHE A 389 32.60 9.10 20.70
N SER A 390 33.66 9.64 20.10
CA SER A 390 34.09 11.02 20.30
C SER A 390 34.22 11.73 18.96
N ALA A 391 33.79 12.99 18.91
CA ALA A 391 33.78 13.81 17.69
C ALA A 391 34.01 15.29 18.01
N PRO A 392 34.54 16.08 17.06
CA PRO A 392 34.69 17.53 17.22
C PRO A 392 33.39 18.31 16.96
N LEU A 393 32.31 17.62 16.62
CA LEU A 393 31.01 18.22 16.31
C LEU A 393 30.01 17.92 17.44
N PRO A 394 29.08 18.85 17.73
CA PRO A 394 28.01 18.61 18.70
C PRO A 394 27.17 17.39 18.33
N SER A 395 26.81 16.58 19.33
CA SER A 395 26.03 15.35 19.12
C SER A 395 24.70 15.61 18.41
N ILE A 396 24.05 16.75 18.67
CA ILE A 396 22.77 17.08 18.01
C ILE A 396 22.92 17.17 16.49
N MET A 397 24.06 17.64 15.97
CA MET A 397 24.32 17.68 14.53
C MET A 397 24.58 16.29 13.95
N LEU A 398 25.21 15.41 14.73
CA LEU A 398 25.52 14.05 14.27
C LEU A 398 24.27 13.17 14.20
N PHE A 399 23.27 13.44 15.04
CA PHE A 399 22.01 12.71 15.09
C PHE A 399 20.90 13.33 14.22
N ASP A 400 21.12 14.50 13.62
CA ASP A 400 20.09 15.21 12.85
C ASP A 400 19.62 14.42 11.62
N GLY A 401 18.37 13.98 11.62
CA GLY A 401 17.78 13.16 10.56
C GLY A 401 18.02 11.65 10.68
N LEU A 402 18.70 11.19 11.73
CA LEU A 402 18.77 9.77 12.07
C LEU A 402 17.41 9.31 12.63
N ASP A 403 16.92 8.17 12.14
CA ASP A 403 15.82 7.47 12.78
C ASP A 403 16.29 6.83 14.09
N GLU A 404 15.89 7.45 15.20
CA GLU A 404 16.30 7.11 16.56
C GLU A 404 15.55 5.93 17.20
N THR A 405 14.68 5.24 16.46
CA THR A 405 13.90 4.10 16.99
C THR A 405 14.82 3.08 17.67
N GLY A 406 14.62 2.82 18.97
CA GLY A 406 15.46 1.91 19.75
C GLY A 406 16.84 2.46 20.14
N ILE A 407 17.09 3.76 20.00
CA ILE A 407 18.32 4.41 20.46
C ILE A 407 18.00 5.24 21.71
N ARG A 408 18.84 5.10 22.75
CA ARG A 408 18.74 5.88 23.99
C ARG A 408 20.11 6.42 24.36
N LEU A 409 20.21 7.71 24.66
CA LEU A 409 21.47 8.33 25.05
C LEU A 409 21.61 8.31 26.57
N THR A 410 22.75 7.84 27.05
CA THR A 410 23.04 7.76 28.48
C THR A 410 23.86 8.94 28.94
N ARG A 411 24.78 9.43 28.09
CA ARG A 411 25.67 10.54 28.45
C ARG A 411 26.19 11.27 27.23
N ILE A 412 26.12 12.59 27.26
CA ILE A 412 26.76 13.48 26.31
C ILE A 412 27.66 14.42 27.12
N SER A 413 28.98 14.26 26.99
CA SER A 413 29.93 15.17 27.62
C SER A 413 30.61 16.02 26.58
N PHE A 414 30.87 17.28 26.94
CA PHE A 414 31.68 18.18 26.13
C PHE A 414 32.72 18.86 27.00
N GLU A 415 33.88 19.11 26.41
CA GLU A 415 35.01 19.77 27.07
C GLU A 415 35.63 20.78 26.12
N LEU A 416 35.91 21.98 26.63
CA LEU A 416 36.54 23.06 25.89
C LEU A 416 38.06 22.97 26.03
N ASN A 417 38.70 22.49 24.98
CA ASN A 417 40.16 22.41 24.88
C ASN A 417 40.68 23.60 24.08
N GLY A 418 41.13 24.64 24.78
CA GLY A 418 41.52 25.91 24.15
C GLY A 418 40.29 26.64 23.60
N SER A 419 40.16 26.71 22.27
CA SER A 419 39.01 27.32 21.57
C SER A 419 38.06 26.31 20.94
N ALA A 420 38.37 25.01 21.01
CA ALA A 420 37.59 23.95 20.36
C ALA A 420 36.92 23.03 21.38
N PHE A 421 35.68 22.65 21.13
CA PHE A 421 34.97 21.65 21.94
C PHE A 421 35.24 20.24 21.41
N SER A 422 35.51 19.31 22.33
CA SER A 422 35.45 17.88 22.08
C SER A 422 34.19 17.29 22.70
N TYR A 423 33.42 16.52 21.92
CA TYR A 423 32.20 15.88 22.36
C TYR A 423 32.40 14.37 22.46
N THR A 424 31.96 13.76 23.56
CA THR A 424 31.88 12.32 23.74
C THR A 424 30.43 11.95 24.00
N THR A 425 29.93 10.99 23.23
CA THR A 425 28.54 10.52 23.33
C THR A 425 28.53 9.04 23.67
N GLU A 426 27.69 8.66 24.62
CA GLU A 426 27.43 7.30 25.05
C GLU A 426 25.93 7.05 25.02
N GLY A 427 25.57 5.81 24.68
CA GLY A 427 24.18 5.40 24.65
C GLY A 427 24.01 3.89 24.50
N LYS A 428 22.76 3.52 24.31
CA LYS A 428 22.29 2.16 24.12
C LYS A 428 21.54 2.04 22.81
N ILE A 429 21.63 0.87 22.19
CA ILE A 429 20.88 0.45 21.02
C ILE A 429 20.10 -0.80 21.42
N TYR A 430 18.80 -0.75 21.20
CA TYR A 430 17.87 -1.83 21.41
C TYR A 430 17.42 -2.41 20.08
N ALA A 431 17.44 -3.73 20.00
CA ALA A 431 17.05 -4.48 18.81
C ALA A 431 16.16 -5.66 19.17
N SER A 432 15.28 -6.06 18.24
CA SER A 432 14.45 -7.25 18.38
C SER A 432 15.32 -8.50 18.30
N ALA A 433 15.14 -9.42 19.26
CA ALA A 433 15.79 -10.73 19.31
C ALA A 433 15.04 -11.80 18.49
N LYS A 434 13.91 -11.44 17.85
CA LYS A 434 13.07 -12.33 17.03
C LYS A 434 13.61 -12.56 15.63
#